data_AF-A0A6B2XP10-F1
#
_entry.id   AF-A0A6B2XP10-F1
#
_cell.length_a   1.000
_cell.length_b   1.000
_cell.length_c   1.000
_cell.angle_alpha   90.00
_cell.angle_beta   90.00
_cell.angle_gamma   90.00
#
_symmetry.space_group_name_H-M   'P 1'
#
loop_
_entity.id
_entity.type
_entity.pdbx_description
1 polymer ?
#
loop_
_entity_poly.entity_id
_entity_poly.type
_entity_poly.pdbx_seq_one_letter_code
_entity_poly.pdbx_strand_id
1 'polypeptide(L)'
;MSLYGQCCRSISLTWGLSLAHLPSWTSTTEEIHRRGLWTMSAQRDFLIRVWSQVRRQLRANIAALTSPSPWSIGPPTSDLWSHRQYMAMARSLHIPHDTRQPVDPWRDLETAARTSLARAVDAYNFLEDSELSELAHRHAHHVAALVGGLFDCNIEYSDDTYWDVCRLTLMHSRWGMSAGFTATRNCSLCGQDIDYCPHLLDTRYDVTVRHDADGACNVCGSRSCSHTVGETVAAFPRSVMSEVQLHEVSWVSRPRDPLARFTKIELSQEVLRHGLGEDPTGRDVCCYRCLHPCSGFDHLPNRD
;
A
#
# COMPACT_ATOMS: atom_id res chain seq x y z
N MET A 1 -9.64 3.27 -2.10
CA MET A 1 -10.27 2.31 -3.04
C MET A 1 -9.81 2.42 -4.50
N SER A 2 -9.28 3.55 -4.99
CA SER A 2 -8.87 3.67 -6.40
C SER A 2 -7.70 2.75 -6.78
N LEU A 3 -6.73 2.52 -5.88
CA LEU A 3 -5.47 1.80 -6.14
C LEU A 3 -5.65 0.29 -6.32
N TYR A 4 -6.39 -0.41 -5.44
CA TYR A 4 -6.69 -1.85 -5.64
C TYR A 4 -7.48 -2.08 -6.93
N GLY A 5 -8.50 -1.26 -7.17
CA GLY A 5 -9.26 -1.28 -8.41
C GLY A 5 -8.39 -0.96 -9.62
N GLN A 6 -7.40 -0.08 -9.50
CA GLN A 6 -6.40 0.20 -10.56
C GLN A 6 -5.46 -0.99 -10.79
N CYS A 7 -4.98 -1.67 -9.75
CA CYS A 7 -4.19 -2.90 -9.89
C CYS A 7 -4.99 -3.99 -10.60
N CYS A 8 -6.21 -4.29 -10.12
CA CYS A 8 -7.08 -5.27 -10.76
C CYS A 8 -7.46 -4.87 -12.19
N ARG A 9 -7.75 -3.59 -12.44
CA ARG A 9 -7.98 -3.08 -13.80
C ARG A 9 -6.74 -3.18 -14.66
N SER A 10 -5.53 -2.91 -14.16
CA SER A 10 -4.30 -3.06 -14.92
C SER A 10 -4.07 -4.52 -15.29
N ILE A 11 -4.22 -5.45 -14.33
CA ILE A 11 -4.14 -6.89 -14.59
C ILE A 11 -5.15 -7.32 -15.67
N SER A 12 -6.40 -6.85 -15.56
CA SER A 12 -7.48 -7.26 -16.45
C SER A 12 -7.45 -6.62 -17.83
N LEU A 13 -7.30 -5.29 -17.88
CA LEU A 13 -7.48 -4.48 -19.07
C LEU A 13 -6.15 -4.23 -19.80
N THR A 14 -5.05 -4.08 -19.05
CA THR A 14 -3.73 -3.81 -19.64
C THR A 14 -3.01 -5.10 -19.99
N TRP A 15 -3.08 -6.12 -19.13
CA TRP A 15 -2.27 -7.33 -19.25
C TRP A 15 -3.07 -8.59 -19.67
N GLY A 16 -4.36 -8.41 -20.00
CA GLY A 16 -5.20 -9.45 -20.60
C GLY A 16 -5.47 -10.66 -19.70
N LEU A 17 -5.21 -10.58 -18.39
CA LEU A 17 -5.56 -11.64 -17.46
C LEU A 17 -6.96 -11.43 -16.92
N SER A 18 -7.88 -12.30 -17.31
CA SER A 18 -9.21 -12.31 -16.71
C SER A 18 -9.10 -12.50 -15.20
N LEU A 19 -9.62 -11.53 -14.43
CA LEU A 19 -9.64 -11.57 -12.96
C LEU A 19 -10.36 -12.81 -12.42
N ALA A 20 -11.25 -13.43 -13.20
CA ALA A 20 -11.92 -14.67 -12.84
C ALA A 20 -10.95 -15.86 -12.70
N HIS A 21 -9.75 -15.77 -13.28
CA HIS A 21 -8.72 -16.80 -13.17
C HIS A 21 -7.72 -16.50 -12.04
N LEU A 22 -7.80 -15.32 -11.41
CA LEU A 22 -7.01 -15.05 -10.22
C LEU A 22 -7.66 -15.78 -9.03
N PRO A 23 -6.90 -16.61 -8.31
CA PRO A 23 -7.33 -17.13 -7.02
C PRO A 23 -7.63 -15.94 -6.10
N SER A 24 -8.69 -16.05 -5.31
CA SER A 24 -8.95 -15.10 -4.24
C SER A 24 -8.51 -15.72 -2.91
N TRP A 25 -8.22 -14.89 -1.91
CA TRP A 25 -7.95 -15.39 -0.56
C TRP A 25 -9.12 -16.24 -0.03
N THR A 26 -10.35 -15.81 -0.29
CA THR A 26 -11.57 -16.54 0.11
C THR A 26 -11.65 -17.90 -0.58
N SER A 27 -11.53 -17.96 -1.90
CA SER A 27 -11.62 -19.22 -2.65
C SER A 27 -10.49 -20.20 -2.34
N THR A 28 -9.27 -19.69 -2.09
CA THR A 28 -8.14 -20.54 -1.68
C THR A 28 -8.29 -21.08 -0.26
N THR A 29 -8.83 -20.27 0.66
CA THR A 29 -9.15 -20.70 2.04
C THR A 29 -10.27 -21.74 2.07
N GLU A 30 -11.34 -21.53 1.31
CA GLU A 30 -12.43 -22.51 1.17
C GLU A 30 -11.92 -23.85 0.61
N GLU A 31 -11.03 -23.81 -0.38
CA GLU A 31 -10.45 -25.00 -0.98
C GLU A 31 -9.51 -25.74 -0.01
N ILE A 32 -8.73 -25.01 0.82
CA ILE A 32 -7.93 -25.58 1.91
C ILE A 32 -8.82 -26.37 2.87
N HIS A 33 -9.94 -25.79 3.30
CA HIS A 33 -10.89 -26.46 4.18
C HIS A 33 -11.55 -27.66 3.51
N ARG A 34 -12.01 -27.51 2.27
CA ARG A 34 -12.64 -28.58 1.48
C ARG A 34 -11.73 -29.78 1.28
N ARG A 35 -10.43 -29.55 1.10
CA ARG A 35 -9.41 -30.59 0.94
C ARG A 35 -8.87 -31.16 2.25
N GLY A 36 -9.29 -30.61 3.40
CA GLY A 36 -8.77 -31.02 4.71
C GLY A 36 -7.27 -30.80 4.86
N LEU A 37 -6.72 -29.71 4.30
CA LEU A 37 -5.30 -29.39 4.43
C LEU A 37 -5.04 -28.76 5.80
N TRP A 38 -4.87 -29.58 6.83
CA TRP A 38 -4.76 -29.13 8.22
C TRP A 38 -3.34 -28.74 8.65
N THR A 39 -2.30 -29.16 7.92
CA THR A 39 -0.92 -28.83 8.26
C THR A 39 -0.44 -27.59 7.49
N MET A 40 0.42 -26.81 8.13
CA MET A 40 1.02 -25.62 7.50
C MET A 40 1.79 -25.96 6.23
N SER A 41 2.50 -27.10 6.20
CA SER A 41 3.22 -27.57 5.01
C SER A 41 2.27 -27.90 3.85
N ALA A 42 1.18 -28.63 4.11
CA ALA A 42 0.22 -28.99 3.08
C ALA A 42 -0.52 -27.77 2.51
N GLN A 43 -0.88 -26.81 3.38
CA GLN A 43 -1.46 -25.53 2.97
C GLN A 43 -0.48 -24.73 2.11
N ARG A 44 0.77 -24.59 2.57
CA ARG A 44 1.83 -23.87 1.84
C ARG A 44 2.04 -24.46 0.46
N ASP A 45 2.20 -25.78 0.35
CA ASP A 45 2.48 -26.45 -0.92
C ASP A 45 1.29 -26.32 -1.89
N PHE A 46 0.05 -26.37 -1.38
CA PHE A 46 -1.16 -26.07 -2.16
C PHE A 46 -1.15 -24.62 -2.68
N LEU A 47 -0.89 -23.65 -1.81
CA LEU A 47 -0.91 -22.23 -2.13
C LEU A 47 0.19 -21.87 -3.14
N ILE A 48 1.42 -22.35 -2.95
CA ILE A 48 2.53 -22.17 -3.89
C ILE A 48 2.14 -22.70 -5.27
N ARG A 49 1.55 -23.89 -5.36
CA ARG A 49 1.14 -24.47 -6.65
C ARG A 49 0.09 -23.60 -7.35
N VAL A 50 -0.95 -23.19 -6.62
CA VAL A 50 -2.06 -22.38 -7.17
C VAL A 50 -1.56 -21.03 -7.66
N TRP A 51 -0.81 -20.31 -6.82
CA TRP A 51 -0.37 -18.95 -7.13
C TRP A 51 0.79 -18.90 -8.14
N SER A 52 1.70 -19.88 -8.13
CA SER A 52 2.82 -19.93 -9.08
C SER A 52 2.36 -20.12 -10.53
N GLN A 53 1.26 -20.83 -10.78
CA GLN A 53 0.68 -20.97 -12.11
C GLN A 53 0.20 -19.61 -12.64
N VAL A 54 -0.53 -18.87 -11.81
CA VAL A 54 -1.10 -17.56 -12.14
C VAL A 54 -0.01 -16.53 -12.37
N ARG A 55 1.00 -16.51 -11.49
CA ARG A 55 2.20 -15.68 -11.63
C ARG A 55 2.92 -15.93 -12.95
N ARG A 56 3.14 -17.21 -13.32
CA ARG A 56 3.78 -17.57 -14.60
C ARG A 56 2.96 -17.08 -15.78
N GLN A 57 1.64 -17.25 -15.75
CA GLN A 57 0.75 -16.78 -16.81
C GLN A 57 0.77 -15.25 -16.95
N LEU A 58 0.71 -14.51 -15.83
CA LEU A 58 0.79 -13.05 -15.86
C LEU A 58 2.11 -12.55 -16.43
N ARG A 59 3.23 -13.15 -15.99
CA ARG A 59 4.56 -12.81 -16.52
C ARG A 59 4.66 -13.09 -18.01
N ALA A 60 4.13 -14.22 -18.48
CA ALA A 60 4.11 -14.55 -19.91
C ALA A 60 3.30 -13.53 -20.71
N ASN A 61 2.14 -13.10 -20.20
CA ASN A 61 1.30 -12.09 -20.86
C ASN A 61 1.99 -10.72 -20.92
N ILE A 62 2.62 -10.28 -19.82
CA ILE A 62 3.39 -9.01 -19.79
C ILE A 62 4.56 -9.09 -20.78
N ALA A 63 5.30 -10.20 -20.79
CA ALA A 63 6.43 -10.40 -21.72
C ALA A 63 5.97 -10.36 -23.19
N ALA A 64 4.83 -11.00 -23.51
CA ALA A 64 4.27 -11.02 -24.86
C ALA A 64 3.81 -9.63 -25.35
N LEU A 65 3.32 -8.78 -24.46
CA LEU A 65 2.86 -7.42 -24.79
C LEU A 65 3.99 -6.38 -24.85
N THR A 66 5.07 -6.61 -24.13
CA THR A 66 6.24 -5.71 -24.05
C THR A 66 7.30 -6.03 -25.09
N SER A 67 7.35 -7.27 -25.57
CA SER A 67 8.25 -7.66 -26.65
C SER A 67 7.76 -7.04 -27.96
N PRO A 68 8.58 -6.26 -28.68
CA PRO A 68 8.21 -5.76 -29.99
C PRO A 68 7.93 -6.97 -30.88
N SER A 69 6.72 -7.03 -31.46
CA SER A 69 6.39 -8.10 -32.39
C SER A 69 7.45 -8.11 -33.51
N PRO A 70 8.08 -9.27 -33.82
CA PRO A 70 8.97 -9.37 -34.97
C PRO A 70 8.22 -9.18 -36.30
N TRP A 71 6.89 -9.19 -36.24
CA TRP A 71 6.04 -8.78 -37.34
C TRP A 71 5.95 -7.25 -37.33
N SER A 72 6.87 -6.60 -38.03
CA SER A 72 6.63 -5.29 -38.61
C SER A 72 5.28 -5.39 -39.33
N ILE A 73 4.23 -4.82 -38.76
CA ILE A 73 2.99 -4.59 -39.49
C ILE A 73 3.40 -3.62 -40.60
N GLY A 74 3.71 -4.18 -41.78
CA GLY A 74 3.82 -3.39 -43.00
C GLY A 74 2.52 -2.59 -43.14
N PRO A 75 2.58 -1.40 -43.75
CA PRO A 75 1.39 -0.58 -43.93
C PRO A 75 0.26 -1.44 -44.50
N PRO A 76 -0.98 -1.30 -44.00
CA PRO A 76 -2.09 -2.15 -44.43
C PRO A 76 -2.24 -2.07 -45.94
N THR A 77 -2.06 -3.19 -46.64
CA THR A 77 -2.21 -3.29 -48.10
C THR A 77 -3.67 -3.53 -48.51
N SER A 78 -4.65 -2.96 -47.79
CA SER A 78 -6.07 -3.09 -48.17
C SER A 78 -6.71 -1.73 -48.48
N ASP A 79 -7.08 -1.59 -49.75
CA ASP A 79 -7.65 -0.41 -50.42
C ASP A 79 -9.11 -0.12 -50.03
N LEU A 80 -9.59 -0.59 -48.87
CA LEU A 80 -11.01 -0.54 -48.52
C LEU A 80 -11.35 0.37 -47.36
N TRP A 81 -10.37 0.79 -46.57
CA TRP A 81 -10.58 1.78 -45.52
C TRP A 81 -9.83 3.05 -45.88
N SER A 82 -10.56 4.14 -46.07
CA SER A 82 -9.90 5.44 -46.25
C SER A 82 -8.99 5.67 -45.04
N HIS A 83 -7.74 6.07 -45.29
CA HIS A 83 -6.76 6.40 -44.24
C HIS A 83 -7.37 7.29 -43.13
N ARG A 84 -8.34 8.12 -43.50
CA ARG A 84 -9.14 8.98 -42.62
C ARG A 84 -10.02 8.22 -41.62
N GLN A 85 -10.69 7.13 -42.03
CA GLN A 85 -11.51 6.28 -41.16
C GLN A 85 -10.66 5.47 -40.18
N TYR A 86 -9.51 4.95 -40.64
CA TYR A 86 -8.55 4.28 -39.75
C TYR A 86 -8.02 5.26 -38.69
N MET A 87 -7.61 6.47 -39.10
CA MET A 87 -7.13 7.50 -38.17
C MET A 87 -8.23 7.98 -37.22
N ALA A 88 -9.50 8.03 -37.64
CA ALA A 88 -10.62 8.36 -36.78
C ALA A 88 -10.89 7.27 -35.72
N MET A 89 -10.86 6.00 -36.12
CA MET A 89 -11.00 4.87 -35.20
C MET A 89 -9.82 4.80 -34.21
N ALA A 90 -8.58 4.93 -34.70
CA ALA A 90 -7.38 4.94 -33.87
C ALA A 90 -7.37 6.11 -32.86
N ARG A 91 -7.88 7.29 -33.26
CA ARG A 91 -8.07 8.44 -32.35
C ARG A 91 -9.20 8.21 -31.35
N SER A 92 -10.28 7.53 -31.71
CA SER A 92 -11.36 7.19 -30.76
C SER A 92 -10.96 6.14 -29.72
N LEU A 93 -9.88 5.40 -29.97
CA LEU A 93 -9.29 4.44 -29.02
C LEU A 93 -8.19 5.05 -28.14
N HIS A 94 -7.87 6.35 -28.30
CA HIS A 94 -6.96 7.06 -27.40
C HIS A 94 -7.64 7.32 -26.05
N ILE A 95 -7.65 6.29 -25.20
CA ILE A 95 -7.46 6.53 -23.76
C ILE A 95 -6.12 7.26 -23.64
N PRO A 96 -5.99 8.36 -22.89
CA PRO A 96 -4.69 8.96 -22.63
C PRO A 96 -3.85 7.94 -21.87
N HIS A 97 -3.12 7.10 -22.61
CA HIS A 97 -1.95 6.43 -22.11
C HIS A 97 -1.01 7.55 -21.72
N ASP A 98 -0.75 7.69 -20.43
CA ASP A 98 0.48 8.34 -19.99
C ASP A 98 1.61 7.68 -20.79
N THR A 99 2.20 8.42 -21.73
CA THR A 99 3.05 7.89 -22.81
C THR A 99 4.43 7.47 -22.32
N ARG A 100 4.66 7.47 -21.01
CA ARG A 100 5.78 6.75 -20.42
C ARG A 100 5.50 5.26 -20.55
N GLN A 101 6.10 4.65 -21.57
CA GLN A 101 6.29 3.21 -21.55
C GLN A 101 6.97 2.86 -20.23
N PRO A 102 6.36 2.01 -19.39
CA PRO A 102 6.97 1.58 -18.16
C PRO A 102 8.30 0.90 -18.49
N VAL A 103 9.37 1.32 -17.81
CA VAL A 103 10.72 0.75 -18.00
C VAL A 103 10.74 -0.72 -17.55
N ASP A 104 9.86 -1.08 -16.62
CA ASP A 104 9.61 -2.44 -16.16
C ASP A 104 8.15 -2.59 -15.68
N PRO A 105 7.21 -2.98 -16.55
CA PRO A 105 5.80 -3.10 -16.18
C PRO A 105 5.52 -4.15 -15.10
N TRP A 106 6.39 -5.15 -14.91
CA TRP A 106 6.25 -6.08 -13.79
C TRP A 106 6.52 -5.38 -12.47
N ARG A 107 7.62 -4.62 -12.39
CA ARG A 107 7.99 -3.84 -11.22
C ARG A 107 7.00 -2.72 -10.89
N ASP A 108 6.45 -2.06 -11.91
CA ASP A 108 5.43 -1.03 -11.71
C ASP A 108 4.13 -1.63 -11.15
N LEU A 109 3.73 -2.80 -11.65
CA LEU A 109 2.58 -3.53 -11.12
C LEU A 109 2.81 -3.97 -9.66
N GLU A 110 4.00 -4.48 -9.36
CA GLU A 110 4.40 -4.83 -7.99
C GLU A 110 4.34 -3.61 -7.06
N THR A 111 4.90 -2.48 -7.48
CA THR A 111 4.91 -1.23 -6.71
C THR A 111 3.49 -0.75 -6.42
N ALA A 112 2.61 -0.78 -7.42
CA ALA A 112 1.21 -0.43 -7.26
C ALA A 112 0.49 -1.39 -6.30
N ALA A 113 0.72 -2.71 -6.41
CA ALA A 113 0.11 -3.71 -5.56
C ALA A 113 0.55 -3.58 -4.08
N ARG A 114 1.85 -3.40 -3.83
CA ARG A 114 2.39 -3.17 -2.48
C ARG A 114 1.89 -1.85 -1.89
N THR A 115 1.80 -0.78 -2.69
CA THR A 115 1.19 0.49 -2.26
C THR A 115 -0.28 0.30 -1.91
N SER A 116 -1.02 -0.47 -2.70
CA SER A 116 -2.43 -0.78 -2.40
C SER A 116 -2.57 -1.56 -1.08
N LEU A 117 -1.68 -2.51 -0.79
CA LEU A 117 -1.67 -3.24 0.48
C LEU A 117 -1.42 -2.29 1.66
N ALA A 118 -0.42 -1.40 1.55
CA ALA A 118 -0.15 -0.41 2.58
C ALA A 118 -1.39 0.45 2.88
N ARG A 119 -2.08 0.93 1.84
CA ARG A 119 -3.32 1.72 2.00
C ARG A 119 -4.49 0.93 2.57
N ALA A 120 -4.61 -0.37 2.25
CA ALA A 120 -5.65 -1.21 2.82
C ALA A 120 -5.44 -1.43 4.33
N VAL A 121 -4.19 -1.64 4.74
CA VAL A 121 -3.80 -1.73 6.16
C VAL A 121 -4.01 -0.41 6.90
N ASP A 122 -3.61 0.72 6.29
CA ASP A 122 -3.86 2.05 6.87
C ASP A 122 -5.37 2.28 7.07
N ALA A 123 -6.19 1.94 6.06
CA ALA A 123 -7.64 2.05 6.15
C ALA A 123 -8.23 1.17 7.26
N TYR A 124 -7.74 -0.07 7.42
CA TYR A 124 -8.13 -0.92 8.54
C TYR A 124 -7.79 -0.25 9.88
N ASN A 125 -6.58 0.29 10.05
CA ASN A 125 -6.19 0.95 11.30
C ASN A 125 -7.13 2.10 11.67
N PHE A 126 -7.55 2.92 10.71
CA PHE A 126 -8.54 3.99 10.95
C PHE A 126 -9.95 3.48 11.26
N LEU A 127 -10.30 2.31 10.75
CA LEU A 127 -11.65 1.74 10.84
C LEU A 127 -11.77 0.66 11.92
N GLU A 128 -10.71 0.38 12.68
CA GLU A 128 -10.63 -0.81 13.54
C GLU A 128 -11.73 -0.90 14.60
N ASP A 129 -12.24 0.26 15.05
CA ASP A 129 -13.29 0.43 16.06
C ASP A 129 -14.65 0.82 15.45
N SER A 130 -14.79 0.73 14.12
CA SER A 130 -16.03 1.01 13.41
C SER A 130 -16.75 -0.26 12.97
N GLU A 131 -18.02 -0.14 12.59
CA GLU A 131 -18.79 -1.23 11.95
C GLU A 131 -18.15 -1.73 10.65
N LEU A 132 -17.25 -0.95 10.05
CA LEU A 132 -16.53 -1.30 8.81
C LEU A 132 -15.23 -2.07 9.07
N SER A 133 -14.83 -2.29 10.32
CA SER A 133 -13.57 -2.94 10.71
C SER A 133 -13.36 -4.29 10.02
N GLU A 134 -14.37 -5.16 10.07
CA GLU A 134 -14.34 -6.50 9.47
C GLU A 134 -14.28 -6.43 7.93
N LEU A 135 -14.97 -5.47 7.31
CA LEU A 135 -14.89 -5.27 5.86
C LEU A 135 -13.48 -4.82 5.43
N ALA A 136 -12.90 -3.87 6.17
CA ALA A 136 -11.55 -3.37 5.92
C ALA A 136 -10.49 -4.46 6.16
N HIS A 137 -10.68 -5.30 7.19
CA HIS A 137 -9.83 -6.45 7.49
C HIS A 137 -9.80 -7.45 6.34
N ARG A 138 -10.98 -7.91 5.87
CA ARG A 138 -11.09 -8.79 4.70
C ARG A 138 -10.49 -8.18 3.45
N HIS A 139 -10.69 -6.88 3.24
CA HIS A 139 -10.11 -6.18 2.11
C HIS A 139 -8.57 -6.23 2.16
N ALA A 140 -7.96 -5.96 3.30
CA ALA A 140 -6.51 -6.05 3.48
C ALA A 140 -5.97 -7.45 3.17
N HIS A 141 -6.65 -8.52 3.63
CA HIS A 141 -6.33 -9.91 3.28
C HIS A 141 -6.41 -10.19 1.78
N HIS A 142 -7.45 -9.70 1.10
CA HIS A 142 -7.59 -9.87 -0.34
C HIS A 142 -6.43 -9.22 -1.11
N VAL A 143 -6.05 -8.00 -0.74
CA VAL A 143 -4.91 -7.31 -1.37
C VAL A 143 -3.59 -8.02 -1.03
N ALA A 144 -3.42 -8.47 0.23
CA ALA A 144 -2.21 -9.14 0.67
C ALA A 144 -2.00 -10.49 -0.03
N ALA A 145 -3.07 -11.25 -0.26
CA ALA A 145 -3.00 -12.51 -1.00
C ALA A 145 -2.60 -12.28 -2.46
N LEU A 146 -3.10 -11.21 -3.09
CA LEU A 146 -2.65 -10.82 -4.42
C LEU A 146 -1.17 -10.45 -4.44
N VAL A 147 -0.70 -9.66 -3.45
CA VAL A 147 0.71 -9.29 -3.33
C VAL A 147 1.59 -10.51 -3.13
N GLY A 148 1.34 -11.32 -2.10
CA GLY A 148 2.17 -12.48 -1.79
C GLY A 148 2.06 -13.61 -2.82
N GLY A 149 0.92 -13.73 -3.50
CA GLY A 149 0.72 -14.75 -4.52
C GLY A 149 1.42 -14.42 -5.84
N LEU A 150 1.44 -13.14 -6.24
CA LEU A 150 2.04 -12.72 -7.52
C LEU A 150 3.50 -12.29 -7.39
N PHE A 151 3.87 -11.60 -6.30
CA PHE A 151 5.17 -10.94 -6.15
C PHE A 151 6.02 -11.54 -5.03
N ASP A 152 5.53 -12.58 -4.36
CA ASP A 152 6.10 -13.12 -3.14
C ASP A 152 6.18 -12.08 -2.00
N CYS A 153 6.36 -12.58 -0.78
CA CYS A 153 6.66 -11.79 0.40
C CYS A 153 7.95 -12.34 1.00
N ASN A 154 8.83 -11.47 1.49
CA ASN A 154 10.08 -11.88 2.12
C ASN A 154 10.13 -11.38 3.56
N ILE A 155 10.78 -12.17 4.40
CA ILE A 155 11.35 -11.74 5.67
C ILE A 155 12.70 -11.14 5.32
N GLU A 156 12.90 -9.87 5.67
CA GLU A 156 14.12 -9.14 5.36
C GLU A 156 15.24 -9.64 6.29
N TYR A 157 16.41 -9.91 5.74
CA TYR A 157 17.64 -10.11 6.53
C TYR A 157 18.56 -8.90 6.38
N SER A 158 18.77 -8.17 7.47
CA SER A 158 19.65 -7.00 7.51
C SER A 158 20.30 -6.88 8.88
N ASP A 159 21.58 -6.48 8.91
CA ASP A 159 22.37 -6.32 10.14
C ASP A 159 22.33 -7.57 11.05
N ASP A 160 22.58 -8.74 10.46
CA ASP A 160 22.53 -10.06 11.10
C ASP A 160 21.21 -10.41 11.81
N THR A 161 20.15 -9.71 11.44
CA THR A 161 18.84 -9.76 12.08
C THR A 161 17.76 -10.00 11.04
N TYR A 162 16.75 -10.80 11.41
CA TYR A 162 15.57 -11.00 10.58
C TYR A 162 14.46 -10.05 10.98
N TRP A 163 13.80 -9.46 9.99
CA TRP A 163 12.73 -8.49 10.18
C TRP A 163 11.45 -8.95 9.50
N ASP A 164 10.37 -9.03 10.28
CA ASP A 164 9.02 -9.12 9.72
C ASP A 164 8.59 -7.73 9.26
N VAL A 165 8.54 -7.56 7.95
CA VAL A 165 8.09 -6.33 7.27
C VAL A 165 6.72 -6.52 6.60
N CYS A 166 6.06 -7.67 6.83
CA CYS A 166 4.79 -7.96 6.21
C CYS A 166 3.69 -7.06 6.78
N ARG A 167 3.21 -6.11 5.98
CA ARG A 167 2.14 -5.17 6.37
C ARG A 167 0.89 -5.88 6.90
N LEU A 168 0.54 -7.04 6.35
CA LEU A 168 -0.60 -7.81 6.83
C LEU A 168 -0.33 -8.43 8.21
N THR A 169 0.81 -9.09 8.40
CA THR A 169 1.14 -9.66 9.73
C THR A 169 1.24 -8.57 10.79
N LEU A 170 1.90 -7.45 10.47
CA LEU A 170 2.01 -6.32 11.40
C LEU A 170 0.65 -5.66 11.70
N MET A 171 -0.31 -5.72 10.78
CA MET A 171 -1.70 -5.28 11.03
C MET A 171 -2.39 -6.17 12.09
N HIS A 172 -2.03 -7.45 12.18
CA HIS A 172 -2.55 -8.35 13.20
C HIS A 172 -1.92 -8.15 14.58
N SER A 173 -0.71 -7.58 14.63
CA SER A 173 -0.09 -7.07 15.84
C SER A 173 -0.76 -5.75 16.23
N ARG A 174 -1.90 -5.84 16.94
CA ARG A 174 -2.76 -4.69 17.30
C ARG A 174 -2.17 -3.79 18.38
N TRP A 175 -0.89 -3.42 18.29
CA TRP A 175 -0.30 -2.46 19.20
C TRP A 175 0.59 -1.45 18.46
N GLY A 176 0.87 -0.34 19.11
CA GLY A 176 1.66 0.75 18.57
C GLY A 176 2.18 1.66 19.68
N MET A 177 2.83 2.74 19.28
CA MET A 177 3.36 3.73 20.20
C MET A 177 2.41 4.92 20.26
N SER A 178 2.13 5.40 21.47
CA SER A 178 1.37 6.63 21.67
C SER A 178 2.16 7.55 22.57
N ALA A 179 2.43 8.76 22.09
CA ALA A 179 3.08 9.79 22.87
C ALA A 179 2.07 10.54 23.75
N GLY A 180 2.38 10.64 25.05
CA GLY A 180 1.76 11.60 25.95
C GLY A 180 2.61 12.85 26.01
N PHE A 181 2.08 13.99 25.57
CA PHE A 181 2.79 15.27 25.55
C PHE A 181 1.82 16.45 25.74
N THR A 182 2.34 17.58 26.17
CA THR A 182 1.68 18.89 26.09
C THR A 182 2.31 19.71 24.97
N ALA A 183 1.51 20.55 24.31
CA ALA A 183 1.98 21.47 23.28
C ALA A 183 1.02 22.65 23.15
N THR A 184 1.56 23.81 22.81
CA THR A 184 0.78 24.99 22.43
C THR A 184 0.44 24.89 20.95
N ARG A 185 -0.84 25.10 20.59
CA ARG A 185 -1.33 24.99 19.21
C ARG A 185 -1.60 26.37 18.66
N ASN A 186 -0.81 26.80 17.69
CA ASN A 186 -0.90 28.12 17.08
C ASN A 186 -1.51 28.04 15.67
N CYS A 187 -2.27 29.05 15.28
CA CYS A 187 -2.82 29.19 13.94
C CYS A 187 -1.71 29.55 12.94
N SER A 188 -1.61 28.81 11.84
CA SER A 188 -0.60 29.06 10.79
C SER A 188 -0.73 30.43 10.11
N LEU A 189 -1.89 31.09 10.22
CA LEU A 189 -2.14 32.38 9.57
C LEU A 189 -1.71 33.56 10.46
N CYS A 190 -2.22 33.63 11.69
CA CYS A 190 -1.96 34.74 12.62
C CYS A 190 -0.92 34.44 13.71
N GLY A 191 -0.53 33.18 13.90
CA GLY A 191 0.42 32.76 14.94
C GLY A 191 -0.14 32.74 16.37
N GLN A 192 -1.40 33.13 16.56
CA GLN A 192 -2.07 33.08 17.87
C GLN A 192 -2.52 31.66 18.19
N ASP A 193 -2.70 31.37 19.47
CA ASP A 193 -3.32 30.14 19.94
C ASP A 193 -4.68 29.91 19.25
N ILE A 194 -4.87 28.70 18.72
CA ILE A 194 -6.06 28.33 17.95
C ILE A 194 -7.36 28.44 18.77
N ASP A 195 -7.28 28.31 20.09
CA ASP A 195 -8.45 28.38 20.97
C ASP A 195 -8.95 29.83 21.13
N TYR A 196 -8.12 30.82 20.80
CA TYR A 196 -8.44 32.24 20.90
C TYR A 196 -8.48 32.98 19.55
N CYS A 197 -7.97 32.37 18.47
CA CYS A 197 -7.93 33.02 17.17
C CYS A 197 -9.30 32.96 16.46
N PRO A 198 -9.67 33.98 15.65
CA PRO A 198 -10.95 34.00 14.94
C PRO A 198 -10.99 33.12 13.69
N HIS A 199 -9.90 32.41 13.36
CA HIS A 199 -9.76 31.66 12.12
C HIS A 199 -10.30 30.23 12.28
N LEU A 200 -11.33 29.89 11.50
CA LEU A 200 -11.92 28.55 11.50
C LEU A 200 -11.13 27.60 10.59
N LEU A 201 -10.78 26.42 11.08
CA LEU A 201 -9.94 25.44 10.37
C LEU A 201 -10.56 24.94 9.04
N ASP A 202 -11.87 25.03 8.90
CA ASP A 202 -12.64 24.60 7.73
C ASP A 202 -13.04 25.76 6.80
N THR A 203 -12.54 26.97 7.06
CA THR A 203 -12.81 28.18 6.26
C THR A 203 -11.55 28.61 5.52
N ARG A 204 -11.71 29.02 4.25
CA ARG A 204 -10.60 29.59 3.47
C ARG A 204 -10.48 31.08 3.70
N TYR A 205 -9.24 31.55 3.82
CA TYR A 205 -8.89 32.96 3.94
C TYR A 205 -7.90 33.35 2.85
N ASP A 206 -7.98 34.61 2.41
CA ASP A 206 -6.98 35.19 1.52
C ASP A 206 -5.74 35.53 2.33
N VAL A 207 -4.63 34.91 1.99
CA VAL A 207 -3.37 34.99 2.73
C VAL A 207 -2.28 35.45 1.79
N THR A 208 -1.59 36.53 2.14
CA THR A 208 -0.36 36.91 1.47
C THR A 208 0.75 35.94 1.84
N VAL A 209 1.36 35.33 0.82
CA VAL A 209 2.43 34.36 0.99
C VAL A 209 3.67 35.06 1.54
N ARG A 210 4.19 34.51 2.63
CA ARG A 210 5.45 34.92 3.26
C ARG A 210 6.22 33.67 3.70
N HIS A 211 7.55 33.79 3.70
CA HIS A 211 8.44 32.78 4.27
C HIS A 211 8.99 33.30 5.59
N ASP A 212 9.11 32.42 6.59
CA ASP A 212 9.76 32.76 7.85
C ASP A 212 11.29 32.76 7.75
N ALA A 213 11.98 32.99 8.87
CA ALA A 213 13.45 33.03 8.93
C ALA A 213 14.11 31.70 8.54
N ASP A 214 13.39 30.59 8.71
CA ASP A 214 13.85 29.23 8.33
C ASP A 214 13.45 28.87 6.89
N GLY A 215 12.84 29.80 6.16
CA GLY A 215 12.38 29.65 4.79
C GLY A 215 11.07 28.89 4.64
N ALA A 216 10.35 28.60 5.73
CA ALA A 216 9.09 27.88 5.67
C ALA A 216 7.94 28.82 5.24
N CYS A 217 7.14 28.36 4.27
CA CYS A 217 5.98 29.09 3.78
C CYS A 217 4.83 29.09 4.79
N ASN A 218 4.24 30.24 5.10
CA ASN A 218 3.09 30.33 6.03
C ASN A 218 1.85 29.56 5.56
N VAL A 219 1.68 29.41 4.23
CA VAL A 219 0.51 28.74 3.64
C VAL A 219 0.62 27.22 3.69
N CYS A 220 1.74 26.64 3.26
CA CYS A 220 1.93 25.18 3.18
C CYS A 220 2.93 24.60 4.18
N GLY A 221 3.68 25.42 4.91
CA GLY A 221 4.68 25.01 5.90
C GLY A 221 5.95 24.40 5.31
N SER A 222 6.04 24.26 3.99
CA SER A 222 7.20 23.71 3.32
C SER A 222 8.28 24.78 3.10
N ARG A 223 9.54 24.38 3.17
CA ARG A 223 10.70 25.20 2.76
C ARG A 223 10.88 25.28 1.24
N SER A 224 10.24 24.35 0.51
CA SER A 224 10.24 24.33 -0.96
C SER A 224 8.81 24.12 -1.43
N CYS A 225 8.22 25.17 -2.00
CA CYS A 225 6.89 25.14 -2.58
C CYS A 225 6.81 26.08 -3.77
N SER A 226 5.75 25.94 -4.58
CA SER A 226 5.49 26.78 -5.74
C SER A 226 4.84 28.12 -5.40
N HIS A 227 4.67 28.44 -4.10
CA HIS A 227 4.05 29.70 -3.70
C HIS A 227 5.06 30.86 -3.82
N THR A 228 4.62 31.95 -4.44
CA THR A 228 5.44 33.14 -4.67
C THR A 228 5.25 34.13 -3.54
N VAL A 229 6.34 34.58 -2.90
CA VAL A 229 6.28 35.59 -1.84
C VAL A 229 5.59 36.86 -2.34
N GLY A 230 4.63 37.37 -1.58
CA GLY A 230 3.83 38.55 -1.92
C GLY A 230 2.55 38.26 -2.72
N GLU A 231 2.37 37.05 -3.25
CA GLU A 231 1.11 36.67 -3.90
C GLU A 231 0.02 36.40 -2.85
N THR A 232 -1.24 36.61 -3.22
CA THR A 232 -2.39 36.27 -2.37
C THR A 232 -2.98 34.94 -2.81
N VAL A 233 -3.07 33.99 -1.89
CA VAL A 233 -3.68 32.68 -2.14
C VAL A 233 -4.75 32.37 -1.11
N ALA A 234 -5.78 31.64 -1.53
CA ALA A 234 -6.81 31.13 -0.62
C ALA A 234 -6.30 29.88 0.10
N ALA A 235 -6.21 29.94 1.44
CA ALA A 235 -5.68 28.85 2.27
C ALA A 235 -6.56 28.57 3.48
N PHE A 236 -6.58 27.31 3.92
CA PHE A 236 -7.16 26.93 5.21
C PHE A 236 -6.15 27.17 6.34
N PRO A 237 -6.56 27.68 7.50
CA PRO A 237 -5.72 27.73 8.68
C PRO A 237 -5.32 26.31 9.11
N ARG A 238 -4.09 26.17 9.60
CA ARG A 238 -3.58 24.89 10.13
C ARG A 238 -3.07 25.09 11.54
N SER A 239 -3.19 24.05 12.35
CA SER A 239 -2.60 24.01 13.68
C SER A 239 -1.09 23.73 13.55
N VAL A 240 -0.27 24.67 14.03
CA VAL A 240 1.17 24.53 14.20
C VAL A 240 1.43 24.26 15.68
N MET A 241 2.06 23.13 16.00
CA MET A 241 2.42 22.82 17.39
C MET A 241 3.74 23.52 17.74
N SER A 242 3.80 24.11 18.92
CA SER A 242 4.99 24.73 19.51
C SER A 242 5.07 24.37 20.99
N GLU A 243 6.21 24.62 21.64
CA GLU A 243 6.40 24.36 23.07
C GLU A 243 6.06 22.91 23.48
N VAL A 244 6.46 21.96 22.63
CA VAL A 244 6.15 20.54 22.83
C VAL A 244 6.96 20.00 24.01
N GLN A 245 6.29 19.50 25.04
CA GLN A 245 6.89 18.80 26.16
C GLN A 245 6.42 17.35 26.17
N LEU A 246 7.31 16.42 25.80
CA LEU A 246 7.06 14.99 25.85
C LEU A 246 7.10 14.49 27.30
N HIS A 247 6.05 13.80 27.74
CA HIS A 247 5.96 13.20 29.07
C HIS A 247 6.25 11.70 29.04
N GLU A 248 5.68 11.00 28.06
CA GLU A 248 5.82 9.56 27.93
C GLU A 248 5.65 9.08 26.49
N VAL A 249 6.15 7.88 26.22
CA VAL A 249 5.82 7.09 25.04
C VAL A 249 5.40 5.71 25.51
N SER A 250 4.12 5.42 25.35
CA SER A 250 3.48 4.22 25.88
C SER A 250 3.19 3.23 24.75
N TRP A 251 3.37 1.94 25.03
CA TRP A 251 2.91 0.88 24.14
C TRP A 251 1.44 0.60 24.43
N VAL A 252 0.61 0.76 23.42
CA VAL A 252 -0.84 0.68 23.57
C VAL A 252 -1.45 -0.12 22.44
N SER A 253 -2.59 -0.77 22.71
CA SER A 253 -3.34 -1.47 21.68
C SER A 253 -3.99 -0.53 20.67
N ARG A 254 -4.29 0.70 21.11
CA ARG A 254 -4.96 1.74 20.32
C ARG A 254 -4.15 3.04 20.42
N PRO A 255 -3.15 3.23 19.56
CA PRO A 255 -2.39 4.48 19.55
C PRO A 255 -3.29 5.64 19.17
N ARG A 256 -3.01 6.84 19.72
CA ARG A 256 -3.78 8.05 19.40
C ARG A 256 -3.76 8.37 17.89
N ASP A 257 -2.63 8.15 17.25
CA ASP A 257 -2.52 8.11 15.79
C ASP A 257 -2.63 6.63 15.34
N PRO A 258 -3.70 6.23 14.62
CA PRO A 258 -3.85 4.86 14.12
C PRO A 258 -2.69 4.38 13.23
N LEU A 259 -1.89 5.30 12.67
CA LEU A 259 -0.73 4.97 11.85
C LEU A 259 0.56 4.80 12.66
N ALA A 260 0.58 5.12 13.96
CA ALA A 260 1.73 4.92 14.85
C ALA A 260 1.89 3.45 15.28
N ARG A 261 1.77 2.54 14.32
CA ARG A 261 1.93 1.08 14.42
C ARG A 261 3.34 0.70 13.98
N PHE A 262 3.81 -0.47 14.39
CA PHE A 262 5.11 -0.98 13.95
C PHE A 262 5.13 -1.24 12.44
N THR A 263 6.20 -0.82 11.78
CA THR A 263 6.44 -1.04 10.35
C THR A 263 7.40 -2.20 10.09
N LYS A 264 8.14 -2.61 11.14
CA LYS A 264 8.98 -3.80 11.17
C LYS A 264 9.10 -4.30 12.61
N ILE A 265 9.17 -5.61 12.80
CA ILE A 265 9.50 -6.25 14.08
C ILE A 265 10.62 -7.26 13.88
N GLU A 266 11.49 -7.37 14.87
CA GLU A 266 12.55 -8.38 14.87
C GLU A 266 11.94 -9.79 15.01
N LEU A 267 12.43 -10.72 14.20
CA LEU A 267 12.15 -12.14 14.34
C LEU A 267 13.39 -12.85 14.86
N SER A 268 13.24 -13.58 15.95
CA SER A 268 14.34 -14.39 16.45
C SER A 268 14.67 -15.52 15.46
N GLN A 269 15.96 -15.82 15.32
CA GLN A 269 16.43 -16.94 14.50
C GLN A 269 15.82 -18.28 14.97
N GLU A 270 15.53 -18.42 16.27
CA GLU A 270 14.91 -19.62 16.82
C GLU A 270 13.47 -19.83 16.31
N VAL A 271 12.67 -18.77 16.28
CA VAL A 271 11.30 -18.81 15.73
C VAL A 271 11.33 -19.19 14.24
N LEU A 272 12.27 -18.61 13.49
CA LEU A 272 12.44 -18.96 12.08
C LEU A 272 12.89 -20.40 11.89
N ARG A 273 13.89 -20.85 12.66
CA ARG A 273 14.40 -22.22 12.60
C ARG A 273 13.30 -23.23 12.91
N HIS A 274 12.46 -22.95 13.91
CA HIS A 274 11.32 -23.79 14.23
C HIS A 274 10.28 -23.83 13.10
N GLY A 275 10.00 -22.68 12.47
CA GLY A 275 9.04 -22.59 11.36
C GLY A 275 9.54 -23.21 10.04
N LEU A 276 10.85 -23.11 9.76
CA LEU A 276 11.47 -23.61 8.54
C LEU A 276 11.91 -25.07 8.65
N GLY A 277 12.19 -25.56 9.87
CA GLY A 277 12.81 -26.86 10.10
C GLY A 277 14.32 -26.88 9.85
N GLU A 278 14.90 -25.75 9.47
CA GLU A 278 16.32 -25.56 9.19
C GLU A 278 16.77 -24.15 9.58
N ASP A 279 18.08 -23.94 9.70
CA ASP A 279 18.65 -22.62 9.92
C ASP A 279 18.43 -21.75 8.66
N PRO A 280 17.91 -20.51 8.77
CA PRO A 280 17.74 -19.63 7.62
C PRO A 280 19.07 -19.07 7.04
N THR A 281 20.23 -19.38 7.61
CA THR A 281 21.59 -19.14 7.04
C THR A 281 21.86 -17.72 6.52
N GLY A 282 21.27 -16.68 7.11
CA GLY A 282 21.46 -15.29 6.70
C GLY A 282 20.95 -14.94 5.30
N ARG A 283 20.00 -15.71 4.74
CA ARG A 283 19.34 -15.40 3.45
C ARG A 283 17.92 -14.89 3.67
N ASP A 284 17.39 -14.17 2.68
CA ASP A 284 15.97 -13.82 2.65
C ASP A 284 15.09 -15.07 2.67
N VAL A 285 14.03 -15.02 3.49
CA VAL A 285 13.11 -16.14 3.67
C VAL A 285 11.76 -15.77 3.06
N CYS A 286 11.26 -16.57 2.11
CA CYS A 286 9.92 -16.39 1.57
C CYS A 286 8.85 -16.63 2.65
N CYS A 287 8.01 -15.63 2.88
CA CYS A 287 6.86 -15.67 3.77
C CYS A 287 5.58 -15.95 2.97
N TYR A 288 4.77 -16.90 3.47
CA TYR A 288 3.48 -17.24 2.87
C TYR A 288 2.28 -16.91 3.76
N ARG A 289 2.48 -16.26 4.93
CA ARG A 289 1.44 -16.01 5.93
C ARG A 289 0.18 -15.34 5.35
N CYS A 290 0.34 -14.40 4.42
CA CYS A 290 -0.78 -13.71 3.76
C CYS A 290 -1.63 -14.59 2.83
N LEU A 291 -1.18 -15.81 2.54
CA LEU A 291 -1.92 -16.79 1.73
C LEU A 291 -2.68 -17.80 2.59
N HIS A 292 -2.36 -17.90 3.88
CA HIS A 292 -3.02 -18.82 4.80
C HIS A 292 -4.35 -18.27 5.32
N PRO A 293 -5.25 -19.13 5.83
CA PRO A 293 -6.41 -18.71 6.59
C PRO A 293 -5.98 -17.81 7.77
N CYS A 294 -6.79 -16.80 8.09
CA CYS A 294 -6.49 -15.83 9.14
C CYS A 294 -6.57 -16.50 10.52
N SER A 295 -5.50 -16.39 11.32
CA SER A 295 -5.42 -16.95 12.68
C SER A 295 -6.01 -16.05 13.78
N GLY A 296 -6.43 -14.83 13.43
CA GLY A 296 -6.91 -13.84 14.40
C GLY A 296 -5.88 -12.75 14.68
N PHE A 297 -6.05 -12.04 15.78
CA PHE A 297 -5.17 -10.94 16.21
C PHE A 297 -4.25 -11.39 17.33
N ASP A 298 -3.03 -10.86 17.34
CA ASP A 298 -2.11 -11.06 18.45
C ASP A 298 -2.48 -10.12 19.60
N HIS A 299 -2.39 -10.63 20.83
CA HIS A 299 -2.63 -9.86 22.04
C HIS A 299 -1.32 -9.41 22.66
N LEU A 300 -1.29 -8.17 23.15
CA LEU A 300 -0.15 -7.61 23.90
C LEU A 300 0.30 -8.62 24.96
N PRO A 301 1.56 -9.11 24.91
CA PRO A 301 2.06 -9.96 25.97
C PRO A 301 1.99 -9.17 27.28
N ASN A 302 1.33 -9.73 28.30
CA ASN A 302 1.11 -9.17 29.64
C ASN A 302 0.00 -8.11 29.81
N ARG A 303 -1.22 -8.41 29.34
CA ARG A 303 -2.44 -7.87 29.95
C ARG A 303 -3.35 -9.03 30.37
N ASP A 304 -3.07 -9.59 31.55
CA ASP A 304 -4.10 -10.22 32.38
C ASP A 304 -5.06 -9.13 32.91
#